data_AF-A0A9P0Q4G8-F1
#
_entry.id   AF-A0A9P0Q4G8-F1
#
_cell.length_a   1.000
_cell.length_b   1.000
_cell.length_c   1.000
_cell.angle_alpha   90.00
_cell.angle_beta   90.00
_cell.angle_gamma   90.00
#
_symmetry.space_group_name_H-M   'P 1'
#
loop_
_entity.id
_entity.type
_entity.pdbx_description
1 polymer ?
#
loop_
_entity_poly.entity_id
_entity_poly.type
_entity_poly.pdbx_seq_one_letter_code
_entity_poly.pdbx_strand_id
1 'polypeptide(L)'
;MLGNLLEYFRPGTEITRDEAFMYAGGLVALIGVSAILINQYIMCAFHYGMKVRAACCALIYRKSLRLSKTALGETASGKIVNLLSNDVSRFDIVSIFIHQMWIAPASAIIVMYFLYKEAQLAGIVGVVVVFLVTPLQCK
;
A
#
# COMPACT_ATOMS: atom_id res chain seq x y z
N MET A 1 -6.47 -19.69 11.81
CA MET A 1 -5.78 -19.42 13.10
C MET A 1 -6.65 -18.62 14.04
N LEU A 2 -7.05 -17.37 13.72
CA LEU A 2 -7.94 -16.61 14.60
C LEU A 2 -9.32 -17.27 14.76
N GLY A 3 -9.94 -17.77 13.69
CA GLY A 3 -11.22 -18.49 13.76
C GLY A 3 -11.18 -19.68 14.72
N ASN A 4 -10.21 -20.58 14.55
CA ASN A 4 -10.02 -21.73 15.44
C ASN A 4 -9.70 -21.32 16.89
N LEU A 5 -8.98 -20.22 17.10
CA LEU A 5 -8.73 -19.69 18.43
C LEU A 5 -10.03 -19.18 19.09
N LEU A 6 -10.93 -18.55 18.32
CA LEU A 6 -12.23 -18.13 18.82
C LEU A 6 -13.14 -19.34 19.10
N GLU A 7 -13.02 -20.40 18.30
CA GLU A 7 -13.77 -21.65 18.48
C GLU A 7 -13.39 -22.38 19.78
N TYR A 8 -12.16 -22.21 20.28
CA TYR A 8 -11.76 -22.69 21.61
C TYR A 8 -12.58 -22.07 22.75
N PHE A 9 -13.06 -20.82 22.60
CA PHE A 9 -13.88 -20.16 23.62
C PHE A 9 -15.36 -20.50 23.53
N ARG A 10 -15.79 -21.27 22.53
CA ARG A 10 -17.18 -21.70 22.37
C ARG A 10 -17.48 -22.90 23.28
N PRO A 11 -18.62 -22.91 24.00
CA PRO A 11 -18.99 -24.06 24.83
C PRO A 11 -19.18 -25.32 23.96
N GLY A 12 -18.55 -26.43 24.35
CA GLY A 12 -18.58 -27.70 23.61
C GLY A 12 -17.47 -27.86 22.56
N THR A 13 -16.38 -27.11 22.65
CA THR A 13 -15.23 -27.24 21.74
C THR A 13 -14.45 -28.53 21.95
N GLU A 14 -13.95 -29.12 20.87
CA GLU A 14 -13.01 -30.26 20.89
C GLU A 14 -11.54 -29.79 20.91
N ILE A 15 -11.29 -28.49 20.79
CA ILE A 15 -9.94 -27.92 20.69
C ILE A 15 -9.24 -27.99 22.06
N THR A 16 -8.07 -28.60 22.07
CA THR A 16 -7.27 -28.78 23.28
C THR A 16 -6.54 -27.48 23.65
N ARG A 17 -6.22 -27.31 24.94
CA ARG A 17 -5.48 -26.13 25.42
C ARG A 17 -4.14 -25.93 24.70
N ASP A 18 -3.43 -27.02 24.42
CA ASP A 18 -2.12 -26.98 23.75
C ASP A 18 -2.27 -26.51 22.28
N GLU A 19 -3.31 -26.94 21.58
CA GLU A 19 -3.63 -26.50 20.22
C GLU A 19 -3.99 -25.01 20.18
N ALA A 20 -4.75 -24.55 21.17
CA ALA A 20 -5.06 -23.13 21.31
C ALA A 20 -3.80 -22.27 21.52
N PHE A 21 -2.84 -22.74 22.34
CA PHE A 21 -1.55 -22.06 22.50
C PHE A 21 -0.73 -22.05 21.20
N MET A 22 -0.74 -23.15 20.43
CA MET A 22 -0.09 -23.20 19.11
C MET A 22 -0.70 -22.19 18.13
N TYR A 23 -2.04 -22.09 18.08
CA TYR A 23 -2.72 -21.10 17.23
C TYR A 23 -2.43 -19.66 17.66
N ALA A 24 -2.42 -19.39 18.97
CA ALA A 24 -2.09 -18.07 19.49
C ALA A 24 -0.63 -17.68 19.19
N GLY A 25 0.32 -18.60 19.43
CA GLY A 25 1.73 -18.39 19.11
C GLY A 25 1.97 -18.17 17.61
N GLY A 26 1.32 -18.97 16.76
CA GLY A 26 1.35 -18.81 15.31
C GLY A 26 0.80 -17.46 14.84
N LEU A 27 -0.30 -16.99 15.46
CA LEU A 27 -0.89 -15.68 15.16
C LEU A 27 0.06 -14.54 15.53
N VAL A 28 0.66 -14.57 16.72
CA VAL A 28 1.63 -13.55 17.16
C VAL A 28 2.86 -13.53 16.26
N ALA A 29 3.39 -14.71 15.93
CA ALA A 29 4.53 -14.82 15.01
C ALA A 29 4.18 -14.26 13.62
N LEU A 30 3.02 -14.60 13.06
CA LEU A 30 2.57 -14.11 11.77
C LEU A 30 2.41 -12.58 11.75
N ILE A 31 1.80 -12.00 12.79
CA ILE A 31 1.65 -10.55 12.93
C ILE A 31 3.03 -9.88 13.07
N GLY A 32 3.94 -10.46 13.86
CA GLY A 32 5.30 -9.95 14.03
C GLY A 32 6.09 -9.94 12.71
N VAL A 33 6.05 -11.05 11.97
CA VAL A 33 6.68 -11.13 10.64
C VAL A 33 6.05 -10.13 9.67
N SER A 34 4.71 -10.02 9.66
CA SER A 34 4.01 -9.04 8.82
C SER A 34 4.44 -7.61 9.13
N ALA A 35 4.56 -7.23 10.40
CA ALA A 35 5.01 -5.91 10.82
C ALA A 35 6.44 -5.60 10.33
N ILE A 36 7.35 -6.58 10.45
CA ILE A 36 8.73 -6.45 9.94
C ILE A 36 8.72 -6.26 8.43
N LEU A 37 7.97 -7.09 7.69
CA LEU A 37 7.90 -7.02 6.23
C LEU A 37 7.32 -5.70 5.74
N ILE A 38 6.27 -5.19 6.39
CA ILE A 38 5.67 -3.89 6.07
C ILE A 38 6.70 -2.77 6.31
N ASN A 39 7.42 -2.81 7.43
CA ASN A 39 8.44 -1.81 7.72
C ASN A 39 9.57 -1.83 6.67
N GLN A 40 10.09 -3.02 6.33
CA GLN A 40 11.10 -3.19 5.30
C GLN A 40 10.61 -2.72 3.93
N TYR A 41 9.37 -3.03 3.58
CA TYR A 41 8.75 -2.56 2.34
C TYR A 41 8.71 -1.03 2.28
N ILE A 42 8.26 -0.35 3.35
CA ILE A 42 8.20 1.11 3.41
C ILE A 42 9.61 1.71 3.28
N MET A 43 10.59 1.17 4.01
CA MET A 43 11.98 1.62 3.96
C MET A 43 12.56 1.49 2.54
N CYS A 44 12.37 0.33 1.90
CA CYS A 44 12.79 0.10 0.52
C CYS A 44 12.10 1.06 -0.45
N ALA A 45 10.78 1.23 -0.34
CA ALA A 45 10.00 2.14 -1.19
C ALA A 45 10.51 3.58 -1.09
N PHE A 46 10.77 4.08 0.12
CA PHE A 46 11.39 5.40 0.31
C PHE A 46 12.81 5.47 -0.27
N HIS A 47 13.63 4.43 -0.09
CA HIS A 47 14.98 4.40 -0.64
C HIS A 47 15.00 4.50 -2.16
N TYR A 48 14.12 3.77 -2.85
CA TYR A 48 13.97 3.87 -4.30
C TYR A 48 13.38 5.23 -4.72
N GLY A 49 12.37 5.74 -4.00
CA GLY A 49 11.80 7.08 -4.22
C GLY A 49 12.86 8.17 -4.18
N MET A 50 13.71 8.17 -3.15
CA MET A 50 14.80 9.13 -3.00
C MET A 50 15.83 9.07 -4.14
N LYS A 51 16.17 7.85 -4.61
CA LYS A 51 17.08 7.68 -5.75
C LYS A 51 16.49 8.25 -7.05
N VAL A 52 15.22 7.97 -7.31
CA VAL A 52 14.49 8.52 -8.48
C VAL A 52 14.47 10.05 -8.39
N ARG A 53 14.10 10.60 -7.22
CA ARG A 53 14.09 12.04 -6.96
C ARG A 53 15.44 12.69 -7.25
N ALA A 54 16.53 12.13 -6.71
CA ALA A 54 17.88 12.63 -6.92
C ALA A 54 18.30 12.59 -8.40
N ALA A 55 17.99 11.50 -9.10
CA ALA A 55 18.26 11.36 -10.53
C ALA A 55 17.47 12.39 -11.37
N CYS A 56 16.18 12.58 -11.08
CA CYS A 56 15.35 13.59 -11.73
C CYS A 56 15.90 15.00 -11.51
N CYS A 57 16.25 15.37 -10.28
CA CYS A 57 16.89 16.66 -9.98
C CYS A 57 18.16 16.88 -10.80
N ALA A 58 19.04 15.88 -10.86
CA ALA A 58 20.29 15.96 -11.62
C ALA A 58 20.05 16.12 -13.13
N LEU A 59 19.10 15.37 -13.68
CA LEU A 59 18.73 15.44 -15.10
C LEU A 59 18.12 16.80 -15.48
N ILE A 60 17.19 17.30 -14.65
CA ILE A 60 16.55 18.61 -14.85
C ILE A 60 17.62 19.71 -14.78
N TYR A 61 18.47 19.69 -13.76
CA TYR A 61 19.54 20.67 -13.61
C TYR A 61 20.48 20.67 -14.82
N ARG A 62 20.94 19.50 -15.26
CA ARG A 62 21.80 19.35 -16.45
C ARG A 62 21.13 19.85 -17.73
N LYS A 63 19.82 19.63 -17.88
CA LYS A 63 19.05 20.12 -19.04
C LYS A 63 18.91 21.65 -19.01
N SER A 64 18.64 22.24 -17.85
CA SER A 64 18.54 23.68 -17.67
C SER A 64 19.84 24.40 -18.04
N LEU A 65 21.00 23.83 -17.72
CA LEU A 65 22.31 24.39 -18.09
C LEU A 65 22.62 24.34 -19.59
N ARG A 66 21.95 23.44 -20.35
CA ARG A 66 22.17 23.26 -21.79
C ARG A 66 21.13 23.95 -22.66
N LEU A 67 20.11 24.56 -22.06
CA LEU A 67 19.06 25.27 -22.79
C LEU A 67 19.57 26.64 -23.24
N SER A 68 19.19 27.09 -24.44
CA SER A 68 19.54 28.44 -24.91
C SER A 68 18.83 29.48 -24.05
N LYS A 69 19.42 30.67 -23.89
CA LYS A 69 18.83 31.75 -23.08
C LYS A 69 17.42 32.16 -23.55
N THR A 70 17.11 32.01 -24.85
CA THR A 70 15.77 32.27 -25.40
C THR A 70 14.76 31.21 -24.94
N ALA A 71 15.09 29.92 -25.05
CA ALA A 71 14.22 28.82 -24.60
C ALA A 71 14.12 28.74 -23.06
N LEU A 72 15.17 29.16 -22.34
CA LEU A 72 15.18 29.31 -20.89
C LEU A 72 14.42 30.57 -20.43
N GLY A 73 14.36 31.61 -21.27
CA GLY A 73 13.51 32.77 -21.05
C GLY A 73 12.03 32.46 -21.23
N GLU A 74 11.69 31.64 -22.25
CA GLU A 74 10.33 31.10 -22.46
C GLU A 74 9.91 30.15 -21.33
N THR A 75 10.85 29.35 -20.82
CA THR A 75 10.67 28.54 -19.62
C THR A 75 11.09 29.32 -18.39
N ALA A 76 10.28 30.29 -17.95
CA ALA A 76 10.58 31.14 -16.79
C ALA A 76 11.23 30.33 -15.65
N SER A 77 12.40 30.77 -15.15
CA SER A 77 13.19 30.09 -14.11
C SER A 77 12.34 29.59 -12.92
N GLY A 78 11.30 30.35 -12.55
CA GLY A 78 10.33 29.96 -11.53
C GLY A 78 9.56 28.66 -11.82
N LYS A 79 9.29 28.30 -13.08
CA LYS A 79 8.67 27.01 -13.45
C LYS A 79 9.60 25.83 -13.18
N ILE A 80 10.91 25.99 -13.39
CA ILE A 80 11.90 24.94 -13.12
C ILE A 80 12.03 24.73 -11.61
N VAL A 81 12.07 25.83 -10.84
CA VAL A 81 12.07 25.75 -9.37
C VAL A 81 10.79 25.11 -8.86
N ASN A 82 9.63 25.50 -9.39
CA ASN A 82 8.36 24.88 -9.03
C ASN A 82 8.33 23.38 -9.36
N LEU A 83 8.83 22.96 -10.53
CA LEU A 83 8.94 21.56 -10.91
C LEU A 83 9.81 20.76 -9.93
N LEU A 84 10.99 21.29 -9.58
CA LEU A 84 11.90 20.64 -8.64
C LEU A 84 11.32 20.56 -7.22
N SER A 85 10.60 21.59 -6.78
CA SER A 85 10.04 21.66 -5.42
C SER A 85 8.73 20.89 -5.25
N ASN A 86 7.82 20.96 -6.23
CA ASN A 86 6.47 20.40 -6.11
C ASN A 86 6.28 19.06 -6.80
N ASP A 87 6.89 18.85 -7.97
CA ASP A 87 6.66 17.62 -8.74
C ASP A 87 7.67 16.54 -8.35
N VAL A 88 8.96 16.89 -8.26
CA VAL A 88 10.01 15.91 -7.99
C VAL A 88 9.93 15.35 -6.56
N SER A 89 9.49 16.17 -5.59
CA SER A 89 9.27 15.72 -4.21
C SER A 89 8.14 14.70 -4.08
N ARG A 90 7.18 14.64 -5.02
CA ARG A 90 6.09 13.66 -5.01
C ARG A 90 6.54 12.23 -5.30
N PHE A 91 7.72 12.03 -5.89
CA PHE A 91 8.21 10.67 -6.19
C PHE A 91 8.43 9.80 -4.95
N ASP A 92 8.72 10.42 -3.80
CA ASP A 92 8.87 9.70 -2.52
C ASP A 92 7.54 9.08 -2.04
N ILE A 93 6.42 9.77 -2.31
CA ILE A 93 5.08 9.31 -1.95
C ILE A 93 4.59 8.29 -2.99
N VAL A 94 4.81 8.58 -4.27
CA VAL A 94 4.40 7.70 -5.38
C VAL A 94 5.06 6.33 -5.28
N SER A 95 6.33 6.25 -4.86
CA SER A 95 7.03 4.96 -4.73
C SER A 95 6.37 3.99 -3.74
N ILE A 96 5.64 4.52 -2.75
CA ILE A 96 4.85 3.72 -1.80
C ILE A 96 3.54 3.27 -2.46
N PHE A 97 2.80 4.19 -3.07
CA PHE A 97 1.45 3.90 -3.55
C PHE A 97 1.39 3.14 -4.88
N ILE A 98 2.44 3.20 -5.70
CA ILE A 98 2.42 2.58 -7.03
C ILE A 98 2.12 1.08 -6.93
N HIS A 99 2.74 0.38 -5.99
CA HIS A 99 2.53 -1.04 -5.73
C HIS A 99 1.13 -1.33 -5.19
N GLN A 100 0.55 -0.42 -4.41
CA GLN A 100 -0.80 -0.58 -3.86
C GLN A 100 -1.87 -0.57 -4.96
N MET A 101 -1.61 0.07 -6.09
CA MET A 101 -2.57 0.21 -7.18
C MET A 101 -3.03 -1.14 -7.77
N TRP A 102 -2.15 -2.16 -7.77
CA TRP A 102 -2.51 -3.51 -8.23
C TRP A 102 -2.67 -4.51 -7.08
N ILE A 103 -1.99 -4.30 -5.94
CA ILE A 103 -2.14 -5.16 -4.77
C ILE A 103 -3.56 -5.03 -4.21
N ALA A 104 -4.12 -3.83 -4.13
CA ALA A 104 -5.45 -3.61 -3.55
C ALA A 104 -6.59 -4.30 -4.34
N PRO A 105 -6.66 -4.21 -5.68
CA PRO A 105 -7.65 -5.00 -6.45
C PRO A 105 -7.45 -6.50 -6.29
N ALA A 106 -6.21 -6.98 -6.32
CA ALA A 106 -5.92 -8.40 -6.16
C ALA A 106 -6.34 -8.93 -4.78
N SER A 107 -6.04 -8.18 -3.71
CA SER A 107 -6.45 -8.53 -2.35
C SER A 107 -7.97 -8.49 -2.19
N ALA A 108 -8.66 -7.51 -2.79
CA ALA A 108 -10.11 -7.43 -2.77
C ALA A 108 -10.78 -8.67 -3.40
N ILE A 109 -10.24 -9.18 -4.52
CA ILE A 109 -10.73 -10.41 -5.16
C ILE A 109 -10.55 -11.62 -4.22
N ILE A 110 -9.39 -11.73 -3.58
CA ILE A 110 -9.09 -12.83 -2.64
C ILE A 110 -10.05 -12.78 -1.45
N VAL A 111 -10.25 -11.60 -0.85
CA VAL A 111 -11.18 -11.41 0.27
C VAL A 111 -12.61 -11.73 -0.15
N MET A 112 -13.04 -11.28 -1.32
CA MET A 112 -14.38 -11.57 -1.86
C MET A 112 -14.60 -13.09 -2.04
N TYR A 113 -13.59 -13.82 -2.52
CA TYR A 113 -13.66 -15.27 -2.65
C TYR A 113 -13.85 -15.97 -1.28
N PHE A 114 -13.04 -15.61 -0.28
CA PHE A 114 -13.19 -16.18 1.07
C PHE A 114 -14.53 -15.83 1.70
N LEU A 115 -14.99 -14.59 1.52
CA LEU A 115 -16.26 -14.15 2.07
C LEU A 115 -17.45 -14.89 1.42
N TYR A 116 -17.39 -15.18 0.12
CA TYR A 116 -18.40 -16.00 -0.54
C TYR A 116 -18.39 -17.44 -0.01
N LYS A 117 -17.22 -18.00 0.31
CA LYS A 117 -17.12 -19.35 0.89
C LYS A 117 -17.75 -19.44 2.28
N GLU A 118 -17.55 -18.43 3.12
CA GLU A 118 -18.04 -18.42 4.51
C GLU A 118 -19.49 -17.94 4.65
N ALA A 119 -19.88 -16.90 3.90
CA ALA A 119 -21.16 -16.20 4.07
C ALA A 119 -22.04 -16.16 2.80
N GLN A 120 -21.64 -16.86 1.72
CA GLN A 120 -22.38 -16.98 0.46
C GLN A 120 -22.83 -15.61 -0.09
N LEU A 121 -24.12 -15.47 -0.43
CA LEU A 121 -24.68 -14.26 -1.00
C LEU A 121 -24.72 -13.09 -0.01
N ALA A 122 -24.91 -13.37 1.29
CA ALA A 122 -24.92 -12.32 2.31
C ALA A 122 -23.56 -11.60 2.39
N GLY A 123 -22.46 -12.34 2.23
CA GLY A 123 -21.12 -11.81 2.14
C GLY A 123 -20.92 -10.86 0.94
N ILE A 124 -21.38 -11.27 -0.24
CA ILE A 124 -21.25 -10.48 -1.46
C ILE A 124 -21.98 -9.14 -1.35
N VAL A 125 -23.17 -9.12 -0.75
CA VAL A 125 -23.93 -7.87 -0.54
C VAL A 125 -23.10 -6.83 0.23
N GLY A 126 -22.38 -7.27 1.27
CA GLY A 126 -21.49 -6.38 2.04
C GLY A 126 -20.36 -5.78 1.19
N VAL A 127 -19.74 -6.58 0.33
CA VAL A 127 -18.66 -6.13 -0.57
C VAL A 127 -19.17 -5.11 -1.58
N VAL A 128 -20.35 -5.35 -2.17
CA VAL A 128 -20.98 -4.41 -3.12
C VAL A 128 -21.22 -3.04 -2.47
N VAL A 129 -21.70 -3.01 -1.23
CA VAL A 129 -21.91 -1.75 -0.50
C VAL A 129 -20.58 -1.00 -0.31
N VAL A 130 -19.51 -1.69 0.08
CA VAL A 130 -18.18 -1.06 0.20
C VAL A 130 -17.75 -0.41 -1.12
N PHE A 131 -17.88 -1.13 -2.24
CA PHE A 131 -17.52 -0.59 -3.56
C PHE A 131 -18.41 0.57 -4.02
N LEU A 132 -19.68 0.61 -3.63
CA LEU A 132 -20.57 1.74 -3.92
C LEU A 132 -20.24 2.99 -3.09
N VAL A 133 -19.76 2.80 -1.86
CA VAL A 133 -19.40 3.91 -0.95
C VAL A 133 -18.00 4.45 -1.23
N THR A 134 -17.04 3.63 -1.67
CA THR A 134 -15.67 4.05 -1.96
C THR A 134 -15.58 5.28 -2.88
N PRO A 135 -16.34 5.41 -3.99
CA PRO A 135 -16.35 6.59 -4.84
C PRO A 135 -16.74 7.89 -4.13
N LEU A 136 -17.53 7.82 -3.05
CA LEU A 136 -17.90 9.00 -2.26
C LEU A 136 -16.69 9.58 -1.50
N GLN A 137 -15.70 8.75 -1.20
CA GLN A 137 -14.45 9.15 -0.53
C GLN A 137 -13.43 9.78 -1.50
N CYS A 138 -13.69 9.72 -2.81
CA CYS A 138 -12.81 10.28 -3.85
C CYS A 138 -13.17 11.73 -4.22
N LYS A 139 -14.06 12.39 -3.47
CA LYS A 139 -14.33 13.84 -3.54
C LYS A 139 -13.58 14.55 -2.43
#